data_AF-A0A450X4X3-F1
#
_entry.id   AF-A0A450X4X3-F1
#
_cell.length_a   1.000
_cell.length_b   1.000
_cell.length_c   1.000
_cell.angle_alpha   90.00
_cell.angle_beta   90.00
_cell.angle_gamma   90.00
#
_symmetry.space_group_name_H-M   'P 1'
#
loop_
_entity.id
_entity.type
_entity.pdbx_description
1 polymer ?
#
loop_
_entity_poly.entity_id
_entity_poly.type
_entity_poly.pdbx_seq_one_letter_code
_entity_poly.pdbx_strand_id
1 'polypeptide(L)'
;GDREPQVVVNHIYTRLKALLGDDLKRFREYIAMLHILSDNRDLQAEIEEADKMLTQVDLERMPFYEAIMERGVRQGMERGMERGMERGMERGMERGRGEGEALLLLRQLNRKFGPLAPEMERKIRGASLETLALWGDRVLDAQTLDEVFL
;
A
#
# COMPACT_ATOMS: atom_id res chain seq x y z
N GLY A 1 -23.36 -18.81 45.90
CA GLY A 1 -24.59 -18.95 45.09
C GLY A 1 -24.15 -19.49 43.76
N ASP A 2 -24.48 -20.74 43.48
CA ASP A 2 -24.06 -21.50 42.29
C ASP A 2 -24.72 -20.93 41.03
N ARG A 3 -24.11 -19.91 40.44
CA ARG A 3 -24.44 -19.49 39.08
C ARG A 3 -23.30 -19.88 38.18
N GLU A 4 -23.61 -20.49 37.04
CA GLU A 4 -22.62 -20.79 36.01
C GLU A 4 -21.88 -19.50 35.61
N PRO A 5 -20.54 -19.53 35.49
CA PRO A 5 -19.74 -18.35 35.19
C PRO A 5 -20.21 -17.60 33.94
N GLN A 6 -20.59 -18.31 32.88
CA GLN A 6 -21.11 -17.73 31.64
C GLN A 6 -22.38 -16.88 31.86
N VAL A 7 -23.30 -17.35 32.72
CA VAL A 7 -24.56 -16.64 33.02
C VAL A 7 -24.25 -15.31 33.72
N VAL A 8 -23.26 -15.31 34.61
CA VAL A 8 -22.83 -14.10 35.33
C VAL A 8 -22.15 -13.12 34.37
N VAL A 9 -21.23 -13.60 33.53
CA VAL A 9 -20.54 -12.76 32.52
C VAL A 9 -21.55 -12.13 31.55
N ASN A 10 -22.46 -12.93 30.98
CA ASN A 10 -23.48 -12.42 30.06
C ASN A 10 -24.40 -11.39 30.72
N HIS A 11 -24.74 -11.60 32.00
CA HIS A 11 -25.54 -10.64 32.75
C HIS A 11 -24.80 -9.30 32.96
N ILE A 12 -23.51 -9.35 33.32
CA ILE A 12 -22.69 -8.15 33.48
C ILE A 12 -22.58 -7.38 32.16
N TYR A 13 -22.28 -8.08 31.06
CA TYR A 13 -22.19 -7.49 29.71
C TYR A 13 -23.50 -6.81 29.31
N THR A 14 -24.63 -7.50 29.48
CA THR A 14 -25.96 -6.95 29.18
C THR A 14 -26.26 -5.72 30.03
N ARG A 15 -25.90 -5.75 31.32
CA ARG A 15 -26.13 -4.63 32.24
C ARG A 15 -25.26 -3.42 31.92
N LEU A 16 -23.99 -3.63 31.58
CA LEU A 16 -23.09 -2.58 31.13
C LEU A 16 -23.61 -1.93 29.85
N LYS A 17 -24.10 -2.73 28.89
CA LYS A 17 -24.68 -2.22 27.63
C LYS A 17 -25.95 -1.39 27.89
N ALA A 18 -26.82 -1.84 28.80
CA ALA A 18 -28.05 -1.12 29.13
C ALA A 18 -27.81 0.18 29.91
N LEU A 19 -26.77 0.23 30.75
CA LEU A 19 -26.46 1.41 31.58
C LEU A 19 -25.57 2.42 30.88
N LEU A 20 -24.70 1.98 29.98
CA LEU A 20 -23.64 2.79 29.37
C LEU A 20 -23.70 2.79 27.84
N GLY A 21 -24.75 2.23 27.23
CA GLY A 21 -24.89 2.15 25.76
C GLY A 21 -24.81 3.51 25.07
N ASP A 22 -25.25 4.58 25.75
CA ASP A 22 -25.18 5.96 25.25
C ASP A 22 -23.82 6.63 25.53
N ASP A 23 -23.00 6.10 26.45
CA ASP A 23 -21.64 6.57 26.76
C ASP A 23 -20.61 5.49 26.40
N LEU A 24 -20.32 5.41 25.10
CA LEU A 24 -19.40 4.43 24.54
C LEU A 24 -17.99 4.51 25.13
N LYS A 25 -17.56 5.67 25.62
CA LYS A 25 -16.23 5.80 26.23
C LYS A 25 -16.20 5.07 27.56
N ARG A 26 -17.16 5.35 28.45
CA ARG A 26 -17.28 4.63 29.73
C ARG A 26 -17.54 3.15 29.51
N PHE A 27 -18.43 2.79 28.57
CA PHE A 27 -18.70 1.40 28.25
C PHE A 27 -17.42 0.62 27.92
N ARG A 28 -16.53 1.17 27.07
CA ARG A 28 -15.22 0.56 26.76
C ARG A 28 -14.29 0.46 27.97
N GLU A 29 -14.22 1.49 28.82
CA GLU A 29 -13.38 1.48 30.02
C GLU A 29 -13.80 0.35 30.98
N TYR A 30 -15.11 0.16 31.18
CA TYR A 30 -15.64 -0.91 32.04
C TYR A 30 -15.49 -2.30 31.43
N ILE A 31 -15.64 -2.45 30.11
CA ILE A 31 -15.37 -3.72 29.42
C ILE A 31 -13.88 -4.08 29.52
N ALA A 32 -12.97 -3.13 29.30
CA ALA A 32 -11.53 -3.36 29.46
C ALA A 32 -11.17 -3.76 30.89
N MET A 33 -11.76 -3.12 31.90
CA MET A 33 -11.57 -3.50 33.29
C MET A 33 -12.12 -4.90 33.58
N LEU A 34 -13.26 -5.27 32.99
CA LEU A 34 -13.85 -6.60 33.13
C LEU A 34 -12.94 -7.69 32.53
N HIS A 35 -12.37 -7.44 31.35
CA HIS A 35 -11.35 -8.31 30.73
C HIS A 35 -10.16 -8.57 31.67
N ILE A 36 -9.56 -7.49 32.19
CA ILE A 36 -8.42 -7.58 33.12
C ILE A 36 -8.79 -8.33 34.41
N LEU A 37 -9.99 -8.11 34.95
CA LEU A 37 -10.44 -8.76 36.18
C LEU A 37 -10.80 -10.24 35.96
N SER A 38 -11.21 -10.61 34.74
CA SER A 38 -11.53 -11.99 34.36
C SER A 38 -10.29 -12.86 34.23
N ASP A 39 -9.14 -12.30 33.84
CA ASP A 39 -7.86 -13.02 33.82
C ASP A 39 -7.49 -13.55 35.22
N ASN A 40 -7.82 -12.79 36.27
CA ASN A 40 -7.59 -13.20 37.67
C ASN A 40 -8.50 -14.35 38.14
N ARG A 41 -9.51 -14.72 37.34
CA ARG A 41 -10.52 -15.73 37.68
C ARG A 41 -10.64 -16.87 36.67
N ASP A 42 -9.73 -16.91 35.69
CA ASP A 42 -9.72 -17.92 34.61
C ASP A 42 -11.04 -17.98 33.83
N LEU A 43 -11.60 -16.80 33.51
CA LEU A 43 -12.89 -16.64 32.82
C LEU A 43 -12.75 -16.22 31.34
N GLN A 44 -11.60 -16.50 30.72
CA GLN A 44 -11.32 -16.02 29.36
C GLN A 44 -12.30 -16.58 28.33
N ALA A 45 -12.63 -17.87 28.43
CA ALA A 45 -13.57 -18.52 27.51
C ALA A 45 -14.97 -17.88 27.58
N GLU A 46 -15.44 -17.54 28.78
CA GLU A 46 -16.74 -16.93 28.98
C GLU A 46 -16.80 -15.49 28.50
N ILE A 47 -15.68 -14.76 28.65
CA ILE A 47 -15.51 -13.40 28.15
C ILE A 47 -15.49 -13.38 26.63
N GLU A 48 -14.74 -14.27 25.98
CA GLU A 48 -14.71 -14.39 24.52
C GLU A 48 -16.09 -14.70 23.94
N GLU A 49 -16.86 -15.55 24.60
CA GLU A 49 -18.22 -15.88 24.16
C GLU A 49 -19.18 -14.69 24.33
N ALA A 50 -19.05 -13.92 25.41
CA ALA A 50 -19.82 -12.69 25.62
C ALA A 50 -19.43 -11.56 24.65
N ASP A 51 -18.15 -11.46 24.29
CA ASP A 51 -17.66 -10.52 23.28
C ASP A 51 -18.25 -10.84 21.90
N LYS A 52 -18.37 -12.12 21.53
CA LYS A 52 -19.05 -12.50 20.27
C LYS A 52 -20.50 -12.02 20.24
N MET A 53 -21.22 -12.11 21.35
CA MET A 53 -22.58 -11.56 21.48
C MET A 53 -22.61 -10.03 21.33
N LEU A 54 -21.55 -9.33 21.78
CA LEU A 54 -21.38 -7.90 21.58
C LEU A 54 -20.92 -7.53 20.16
N THR A 55 -20.18 -8.37 19.46
CA THR A 55 -19.77 -8.08 18.06
C THR A 55 -20.92 -8.12 17.06
N GLN A 56 -22.12 -8.54 17.49
CA GLN A 56 -23.38 -8.27 16.79
C GLN A 56 -23.87 -6.81 16.96
N VAL A 57 -23.11 -5.96 17.64
CA VAL A 57 -23.28 -4.51 17.61
C VAL A 57 -22.91 -4.03 16.21
N ASP A 58 -23.93 -3.54 15.51
CA ASP A 58 -23.85 -2.85 14.23
C ASP A 58 -22.82 -1.70 14.33
N LEU A 59 -21.56 -1.99 14.00
CA LEU A 59 -20.43 -1.06 14.08
C LEU A 59 -20.75 0.23 13.30
N GLU A 60 -21.57 0.11 12.26
CA GLU A 60 -22.07 1.20 11.41
C GLU A 60 -22.93 2.22 12.17
N ARG A 61 -23.51 1.84 13.32
CA ARG A 61 -24.36 2.72 14.15
C ARG A 61 -23.61 3.49 15.23
N MET A 62 -22.29 3.31 15.35
CA MET A 62 -21.52 4.06 16.34
C MET A 62 -21.33 5.53 15.92
N PRO A 63 -21.50 6.52 16.82
CA PRO A 63 -21.39 7.95 16.52
C PRO A 63 -20.07 8.41 15.87
N PHE A 64 -19.03 7.58 15.91
CA PHE A 64 -17.70 7.88 15.34
C PHE A 64 -17.34 6.99 14.16
N TYR A 65 -18.18 6.02 13.78
CA TYR A 65 -17.89 5.07 12.69
C TYR A 65 -17.72 5.79 11.36
N GLU A 66 -18.67 6.66 11.00
CA GLU A 66 -18.61 7.46 9.77
C GLU A 66 -17.34 8.32 9.73
N ALA A 67 -16.99 8.97 10.84
CA ALA A 67 -15.79 9.80 10.93
C ALA A 67 -14.48 8.99 10.81
N ILE A 68 -14.43 7.79 11.40
CA ILE A 68 -13.27 6.89 11.28
C ILE A 68 -13.15 6.37 9.84
N MET A 69 -14.27 5.97 9.23
CA MET A 69 -14.31 5.47 7.86
C MET A 69 -13.95 6.56 6.86
N GLU A 70 -14.51 7.75 6.98
CA GLU A 70 -14.19 8.89 6.13
C GLU A 70 -12.70 9.24 6.23
N ARG A 71 -12.14 9.27 7.44
CA ARG A 71 -10.71 9.49 7.65
C ARG A 71 -9.87 8.36 7.03
N GLY A 72 -10.29 7.11 7.18
CA GLY A 72 -9.61 5.95 6.62
C GLY A 72 -9.59 5.96 5.10
N VAL A 73 -10.74 6.24 4.47
CA VAL A 73 -10.89 6.37 3.01
C VAL A 73 -10.05 7.53 2.50
N ARG A 74 -10.12 8.70 3.14
CA ARG A 74 -9.34 9.88 2.75
C ARG A 74 -7.84 9.60 2.83
N GLN A 75 -7.35 9.06 3.95
CA GLN A 75 -5.94 8.72 4.10
C GLN A 75 -5.50 7.62 3.13
N GLY A 76 -6.36 6.63 2.85
CA GLY A 76 -6.09 5.59 1.87
C GLY A 76 -5.96 6.16 0.45
N MET A 77 -6.86 7.06 0.08
CA MET A 77 -6.87 7.73 -1.22
C MET A 77 -5.65 8.65 -1.40
N GLU A 78 -5.34 9.48 -0.39
CA GLU A 78 -4.16 10.35 -0.40
C GLU A 78 -2.87 9.54 -0.58
N ARG A 79 -2.67 8.51 0.26
CA ARG A 79 -1.48 7.63 0.16
C ARG A 79 -1.44 6.86 -1.15
N GLY A 80 -2.59 6.41 -1.65
CA GLY A 80 -2.68 5.69 -2.92
C GLY A 80 -2.31 6.59 -4.10
N MET A 81 -2.80 7.82 -4.10
CA MET A 81 -2.52 8.82 -5.13
C MET A 81 -1.06 9.25 -5.11
N GLU A 82 -0.50 9.55 -3.94
CA GLU A 82 0.91 9.92 -3.77
C GLU A 82 1.84 8.82 -4.29
N ARG A 83 1.66 7.58 -3.84
CA ARG A 83 2.47 6.43 -4.29
C ARG A 83 2.28 6.15 -5.79
N GLY A 84 1.06 6.29 -6.28
CA GLY A 84 0.75 6.09 -7.69
C GLY A 84 1.44 7.12 -8.58
N MET A 85 1.40 8.39 -8.16
CA MET A 85 2.03 9.51 -8.87
C MET A 85 3.56 9.39 -8.85
N GLU A 86 4.16 9.11 -7.70
CA GLU A 86 5.61 8.94 -7.55
C GLU A 86 6.13 7.83 -8.48
N ARG A 87 5.53 6.63 -8.39
CA ARG A 87 5.92 5.48 -9.24
C ARG A 87 5.66 5.75 -10.72
N GLY A 88 4.56 6.43 -11.05
CA GLY A 88 4.22 6.79 -12.41
C GLY A 88 5.23 7.78 -13.01
N MET A 89 5.62 8.78 -12.23
CA MET A 89 6.58 9.80 -12.62
C MET A 89 7.99 9.21 -12.78
N GLU A 90 8.45 8.38 -11.82
CA GLU A 90 9.75 7.72 -11.89
C GLU A 90 9.86 6.84 -13.15
N ARG A 91 8.89 5.95 -13.38
CA ARG A 91 8.85 5.09 -14.57
C ARG A 91 8.75 5.90 -15.87
N GLY A 92 7.95 6.98 -15.85
CA GLY A 92 7.79 7.88 -16.99
C GLY A 92 9.10 8.59 -17.34
N MET A 93 9.83 9.06 -16.32
CA MET A 93 11.12 9.72 -16.50
C MET A 93 12.21 8.76 -16.99
N GLU A 94 12.34 7.57 -16.40
CA GLU A 94 13.30 6.55 -16.87
C GLU A 94 13.03 6.17 -18.32
N ARG A 95 11.77 5.87 -18.64
CA ARG A 95 11.37 5.51 -20.01
C ARG A 95 11.63 6.65 -20.99
N GLY A 96 11.22 7.87 -20.63
CA GLY A 96 11.42 9.06 -21.46
C GLY A 96 12.90 9.37 -21.69
N ARG A 97 13.75 9.18 -20.68
CA ARG A 97 15.20 9.32 -20.81
C ARG A 97 15.78 8.28 -21.77
N GLY A 98 15.41 7.00 -21.62
CA GLY A 98 15.89 5.92 -22.50
C GLY A 98 15.46 6.11 -23.95
N GLU A 99 14.19 6.45 -24.18
CA GLU A 99 13.68 6.74 -25.52
C GLU A 99 14.39 7.97 -26.14
N GLY A 100 14.68 8.99 -25.34
CA GLY A 100 15.42 10.19 -25.76
C GLY A 100 16.88 9.90 -26.14
N GLU A 101 17.62 9.18 -25.30
CA GLU A 101 19.01 8.80 -25.55
C GLU A 101 19.12 7.89 -26.80
N ALA A 102 18.22 6.90 -26.94
CA ALA A 102 18.16 6.03 -28.11
C ALA A 102 17.88 6.83 -29.40
N LEU A 103 16.94 7.78 -29.36
CA LEU A 103 16.61 8.62 -30.52
C LEU A 103 17.79 9.51 -30.91
N LEU A 104 18.51 10.07 -29.93
CA LEU A 104 19.69 10.88 -30.19
C LEU A 104 20.80 10.06 -30.85
N LEU A 105 21.09 8.87 -30.30
CA LEU A 105 22.10 7.97 -30.85
C LEU A 105 21.76 7.54 -32.28
N LEU A 106 20.49 7.20 -32.54
CA LEU A 106 20.01 6.88 -33.90
C LEU A 106 20.26 8.03 -34.88
N ARG A 107 20.01 9.28 -34.46
CA ARG A 107 20.26 10.46 -35.32
C ARG A 107 21.76 10.66 -35.58
N GLN A 108 22.61 10.44 -34.58
CA GLN A 108 24.06 10.58 -34.72
C GLN A 108 24.63 9.50 -35.66
N LEU A 109 24.24 8.25 -35.45
CA LEU A 109 24.65 7.13 -36.28
C LEU A 109 24.19 7.28 -37.73
N ASN A 110 22.91 7.63 -37.96
CA ASN A 110 22.40 7.87 -39.31
C ASN A 110 23.15 9.02 -40.01
N ARG A 111 23.57 10.04 -39.27
CA ARG A 111 24.32 11.17 -39.82
C ARG A 111 25.77 10.80 -40.17
N LYS A 112 26.43 9.99 -39.35
CA LYS A 112 27.85 9.63 -39.52
C LYS A 112 28.04 8.48 -40.51
N PHE A 113 27.18 7.47 -40.47
CA PHE A 113 27.34 6.22 -41.21
C PHE A 113 26.27 5.99 -42.28
N GLY A 114 25.26 6.85 -42.37
CA GLY A 114 24.12 6.70 -43.28
C GLY A 114 23.03 5.79 -42.71
N PRO A 115 22.03 5.40 -43.54
CA PRO A 115 20.86 4.66 -43.11
C PRO A 115 21.21 3.37 -42.35
N LEU A 116 20.67 3.22 -41.14
CA LEU A 116 20.84 2.01 -40.34
C LEU A 116 19.89 0.89 -40.78
N ALA A 117 20.34 -0.36 -40.65
CA ALA A 117 19.47 -1.52 -40.83
C ALA A 117 18.40 -1.60 -39.71
N PRO A 118 17.16 -2.05 -40.00
CA PRO A 118 16.08 -2.15 -39.03
C PRO A 118 16.41 -2.99 -37.78
N GLU A 119 17.30 -3.97 -37.90
CA GLU A 119 17.81 -4.79 -36.81
C GLU A 119 18.59 -3.95 -35.81
N MET A 120 19.42 -3.02 -36.30
CA MET A 120 20.23 -2.16 -35.47
C MET A 120 19.38 -1.12 -34.76
N GLU A 121 18.36 -0.58 -35.43
CA GLU A 121 17.43 0.35 -34.79
C GLU A 121 16.67 -0.29 -33.63
N ARG A 122 16.23 -1.54 -33.81
CA ARG A 122 15.59 -2.32 -32.75
C ARG A 122 16.55 -2.60 -31.60
N LYS A 123 17.81 -2.95 -31.89
CA LYS A 123 18.85 -3.14 -30.88
C LYS A 123 19.07 -1.87 -30.04
N ILE A 124 19.09 -0.70 -30.68
CA ILE A 124 19.26 0.59 -29.99
C ILE A 124 18.05 0.92 -29.12
N ARG A 125 16.83 0.78 -29.63
CA ARG A 125 15.61 1.10 -28.86
C ARG A 125 15.38 0.16 -27.66
N GLY A 126 15.93 -1.05 -27.70
CA GLY A 126 15.85 -2.03 -26.62
C GLY A 126 17.05 -2.04 -25.67
N ALA A 127 18.05 -1.19 -25.87
CA ALA A 127 19.25 -1.16 -25.05
C ALA A 127 19.01 -0.44 -23.70
N SER A 128 19.79 -0.79 -22.69
CA SER A 128 19.77 -0.09 -21.40
C SER A 128 20.41 1.31 -21.52
N LEU A 129 20.08 2.21 -20.59
CA LEU A 129 20.66 3.56 -20.54
C LEU A 129 22.20 3.54 -20.53
N GLU A 130 22.79 2.61 -19.79
CA GLU A 130 24.26 2.47 -19.70
C GLU A 130 24.86 2.06 -21.04
N THR A 131 24.17 1.16 -21.75
CA THR A 131 24.59 0.70 -23.07
C THR A 131 24.47 1.82 -24.11
N LEU A 132 23.37 2.60 -24.05
CA LEU A 132 23.16 3.77 -24.91
C LEU A 132 24.21 4.85 -24.68
N ALA A 133 24.55 5.14 -23.41
CA ALA A 133 25.60 6.09 -23.06
C ALA A 133 26.97 5.63 -23.60
N LEU A 134 27.32 4.35 -23.40
CA LEU A 134 28.58 3.78 -23.90
C LEU A 134 28.69 3.88 -25.44
N TRP A 135 27.61 3.56 -26.16
CA TRP A 135 27.58 3.72 -27.61
C TRP A 135 27.64 5.19 -28.03
N GLY A 136 27.00 6.08 -27.26
CA GLY A 136 27.07 7.53 -27.45
C GLY A 136 28.49 8.08 -27.36
N ASP A 137 29.28 7.64 -26.37
CA ASP A 137 30.68 8.05 -26.24
C ASP A 137 31.51 7.52 -27.41
N ARG A 138 31.33 6.24 -27.77
CA ARG A 138 32.08 5.61 -28.87
C ARG A 138 31.75 6.18 -30.24
N VAL A 139 30.51 6.66 -30.45
CA VAL A 139 30.10 7.20 -31.75
C VAL A 139 30.97 8.38 -32.18
N LEU A 140 31.58 9.09 -31.22
CA LEU A 140 32.43 10.23 -31.48
C LEU A 140 33.71 9.82 -32.23
N ASP A 141 34.36 8.76 -31.78
CA ASP A 141 35.69 8.34 -32.27
C ASP A 141 35.65 7.18 -33.28
N ALA A 142 34.61 6.33 -33.23
CA ALA A 142 34.50 5.13 -34.05
C ALA A 142 34.52 5.42 -35.57
N GLN A 143 35.28 4.64 -36.33
CA GLN A 143 35.36 4.75 -37.80
C GLN A 143 34.33 3.85 -38.50
N THR A 144 33.81 2.85 -37.80
CA THR A 144 32.82 1.90 -38.32
C THR A 144 31.66 1.71 -37.34
N LEU A 145 30.53 1.19 -37.83
CA LEU A 145 29.39 0.85 -36.97
C LEU A 145 29.76 -0.24 -35.96
N ASP A 146 30.56 -1.23 -36.37
CA ASP A 146 30.95 -2.34 -35.51
C ASP A 146 31.73 -1.84 -34.29
N GLU A 147 32.64 -0.88 -34.46
CA GLU A 147 33.38 -0.25 -33.36
C GLU A 147 32.49 0.41 -32.30
N VAL A 148 31.31 0.93 -32.70
CA VAL A 148 30.36 1.51 -31.75
C VAL A 148 29.75 0.42 -30.86
N PHE A 149 29.40 -0.72 -31.47
CA PHE A 149 28.61 -1.78 -30.84
C PHE A 149 29.41 -2.87 -30.12
N LEU A 150 30.75 -2.79 -30.12
CA LEU A 150 31.67 -3.72 -29.43
C LEU A 150 31.42 -3.87 -27.93
#